data_AF-A0A6P8ZUL1-F1
#
_entry.id   AF-A0A6P8ZUL1-F1
#
_cell.length_a   1.000
_cell.length_b   1.000
_cell.length_c   1.000
_cell.angle_alpha   90.00
_cell.angle_beta   90.00
_cell.angle_gamma   90.00
#
_symmetry.space_group_name_H-M   'P 1'
#
loop_
_entity.id
_entity.type
_entity.pdbx_description
1 polymer ?
#
loop_
_entity_poly.entity_id
_entity_poly.type
_entity_poly.pdbx_seq_one_letter_code
_entity_poly.pdbx_strand_id
1 'polypeptide(L)'
;MDARPNYERAHFRCFPCGIVVRGLKRFVRHCTNVIHVAPYRCAYCNAGSTQHLRSLVRHLKNHHPNGENGLDGAGNVDDVDMNVDQNAEVNLENENDDLVDGGQHDDAEVSDHDANEEEGVELPGPDAIQDLCQAAARCTLNLRQASGVTTSAVQRFQVECNQMIRTVTDNNLIRVREFLTAEGIDSPASRALLQELQLEDPFRHVRSLKQQLNYFAREFGMVKPKTCFIGYRQDYFLNPATGQYEPVQVPMSFEYISIIETITSALSNPKIRNLIESETPSADGTIRSYLDGTRSQSRVLLTRYPKIIRLQLYWDDLEVVNALGSKTTIHKLAGFYVSIQNLPAIENSQLSSILLLALAHSEDLKVDNGFDSVLAPFLGELRKLESDRGVNIIVDGQPFVLRATLTTLVPGVSVASVS
;
A
#
# COMPACT_ATOMS: atom_id res chain seq x y z
N MET A 1 26.18 -12.98 34.04
CA MET A 1 25.45 -14.16 33.52
C MET A 1 24.09 -13.62 33.09
N ASP A 2 24.01 -13.09 31.87
CA ASP A 2 22.79 -12.46 31.37
C ASP A 2 22.28 -13.26 30.17
N ALA A 3 21.10 -13.84 30.36
CA ALA A 3 20.41 -14.65 29.39
C ALA A 3 20.00 -13.77 28.20
N ARG A 4 20.67 -13.99 27.05
CA ARG A 4 20.18 -13.48 25.76
C ARG A 4 18.75 -14.02 25.53
N PRO A 5 17.78 -13.19 25.11
CA PRO A 5 16.49 -13.69 24.71
C PRO A 5 16.68 -14.65 23.54
N ASN A 6 16.26 -15.90 23.75
CA ASN A 6 16.35 -16.97 22.77
C ASN A 6 15.23 -16.73 21.75
N TYR A 7 15.47 -15.84 20.77
CA TYR A 7 14.58 -15.70 19.63
C TYR A 7 14.55 -17.04 18.90
N GLU A 8 13.47 -17.80 19.08
CA GLU A 8 13.21 -19.00 18.30
C GLU A 8 13.20 -18.61 16.82
N ARG A 9 14.31 -18.89 16.11
CA ARG A 9 14.42 -18.64 14.66
C ARG A 9 13.16 -19.16 13.96
N ALA A 10 12.53 -18.32 13.15
CA ALA A 10 11.27 -18.62 12.51
C ALA A 10 11.35 -19.92 11.69
N HIS A 11 10.33 -20.76 11.87
CA HIS A 11 10.15 -22.01 11.16
C HIS A 11 9.13 -21.77 10.04
N PHE A 12 9.55 -21.95 8.80
CA PHE A 12 8.75 -21.75 7.61
C PHE A 12 8.33 -23.10 7.05
N ARG A 13 7.02 -23.36 6.97
CA ARG A 13 6.51 -24.61 6.41
C ARG A 13 6.35 -24.49 4.91
N CYS A 14 7.05 -25.34 4.15
CA CYS A 14 7.00 -25.33 2.70
C CYS A 14 5.61 -25.68 2.23
N PHE A 15 5.01 -24.74 1.50
CA PHE A 15 3.68 -24.90 0.96
C PHE A 15 3.58 -26.12 0.04
N PRO A 16 4.49 -26.36 -0.94
CA PRO A 16 4.38 -27.52 -1.82
C PRO A 16 4.76 -28.89 -1.24
N CYS A 17 5.67 -29.03 -0.27
CA CYS A 17 6.09 -30.36 0.23
C CYS A 17 5.96 -30.57 1.74
N GLY A 18 5.42 -29.60 2.48
CA GLY A 18 5.13 -29.73 3.92
C GLY A 18 6.34 -29.71 4.86
N ILE A 19 7.56 -29.64 4.33
CA ILE A 19 8.81 -29.61 5.12
C ILE A 19 8.89 -28.28 5.88
N VAL A 20 9.19 -28.36 7.17
CA VAL A 20 9.46 -27.19 8.00
C VAL A 20 10.94 -26.83 7.90
N VAL A 21 11.22 -25.67 7.35
CA VAL A 21 12.57 -25.15 7.11
C VAL A 21 12.83 -23.99 8.06
N ARG A 22 13.98 -24.03 8.75
CA ARG A 22 14.38 -22.98 9.69
C ARG A 22 15.08 -21.83 8.94
N GLY A 23 14.50 -20.62 8.99
CA GLY A 23 15.02 -19.39 8.40
C GLY A 23 14.62 -19.14 6.92
N LEU A 24 14.28 -17.89 6.59
CA LEU A 24 13.72 -17.49 5.29
C LEU A 24 14.64 -17.77 4.10
N LYS A 25 15.96 -17.51 4.21
CA LYS A 25 16.92 -17.81 3.11
C LYS A 25 16.94 -19.29 2.72
N ARG A 26 16.80 -20.19 3.71
CA ARG A 26 16.72 -21.64 3.45
C ARG A 26 15.34 -22.01 2.93
N PHE A 27 14.30 -21.36 3.42
CA PHE A 27 12.93 -21.54 2.94
C PHE A 27 12.75 -21.14 1.47
N VAL A 28 13.24 -19.97 1.06
CA VAL A 28 13.21 -19.50 -0.34
C VAL A 28 13.97 -20.48 -1.22
N ARG A 29 15.20 -20.87 -0.85
CA ARG A 29 15.98 -21.87 -1.59
C ARG A 29 15.23 -23.20 -1.73
N HIS A 30 14.60 -23.64 -0.65
CA HIS A 30 13.80 -24.85 -0.64
C HIS A 30 12.58 -24.72 -1.57
N CYS A 31 11.86 -23.60 -1.52
CA CYS A 31 10.75 -23.30 -2.41
C CYS A 31 11.19 -23.30 -3.87
N THR A 32 12.30 -22.62 -4.23
CA THR A 32 12.86 -22.59 -5.60
C THR A 32 13.15 -23.98 -6.15
N ASN A 33 13.68 -24.88 -5.31
CA ASN A 33 13.95 -26.25 -5.70
C ASN A 33 12.68 -27.08 -5.90
N VAL A 34 11.66 -26.89 -5.05
CA VAL A 34 10.40 -27.64 -5.11
C VAL A 34 9.49 -27.16 -6.24
N ILE A 35 9.55 -25.87 -6.62
CA ILE A 35 8.74 -25.31 -7.71
C ILE A 35 9.38 -25.48 -9.10
N HIS A 36 10.56 -26.10 -9.21
CA HIS A 36 11.31 -26.29 -10.45
C HIS A 36 11.47 -25.01 -11.30
N VAL A 37 11.48 -23.84 -10.67
CA VAL A 37 11.75 -22.58 -11.38
C VAL A 37 13.25 -22.54 -11.65
N ALA A 38 13.62 -22.61 -12.92
CA ALA A 38 14.95 -22.37 -13.41
C ALA A 38 14.98 -20.94 -13.98
N PRO A 39 15.23 -19.91 -13.14
CA PRO A 39 15.12 -18.52 -13.57
C PRO A 39 16.23 -18.15 -14.57
N TYR A 40 17.28 -18.97 -14.68
CA TYR A 40 18.40 -18.74 -15.57
C TYR A 40 18.31 -19.67 -16.77
N ARG A 41 18.12 -19.10 -17.96
CA ARG A 41 18.15 -19.80 -19.24
C ARG A 41 19.37 -19.38 -20.04
N CYS A 42 19.99 -20.34 -20.71
CA CYS A 42 21.01 -20.04 -21.70
C CYS A 42 20.37 -19.36 -22.91
N ALA A 43 20.92 -18.22 -23.33
CA ALA A 43 20.46 -17.50 -24.51
C ALA A 43 20.83 -18.22 -25.82
N TYR A 44 21.82 -19.12 -25.79
CA TYR A 44 22.39 -19.76 -26.98
C TYR A 44 21.93 -21.22 -27.18
N CYS A 45 21.28 -21.84 -26.20
CA CYS A 45 20.70 -23.17 -26.38
C CYS A 45 19.50 -23.46 -25.47
N ASN A 46 18.64 -24.38 -25.92
CA ASN A 46 17.48 -24.85 -25.17
C ASN A 46 17.81 -25.80 -24.01
N ALA A 47 19.08 -26.17 -23.82
CA ALA A 47 19.50 -27.14 -22.81
C ALA A 47 19.75 -26.52 -21.42
N GLY A 48 19.84 -25.20 -21.31
CA GLY A 48 20.40 -24.50 -20.15
C GLY A 48 19.39 -23.94 -19.15
N SER A 49 18.35 -24.68 -18.76
CA SER A 49 17.49 -24.24 -17.64
C SER A 49 18.18 -24.56 -16.31
N THR A 50 18.78 -23.58 -15.65
CA THR A 50 19.52 -23.78 -14.39
C THR A 50 18.94 -22.97 -13.23
N GLN A 51 19.06 -23.52 -12.02
CA GLN A 51 18.53 -22.89 -10.80
C GLN A 51 19.47 -21.83 -10.21
N HIS A 52 20.72 -21.74 -10.69
CA HIS A 52 21.76 -20.87 -10.13
C HIS A 52 22.58 -20.20 -11.23
N LEU A 53 22.86 -18.90 -11.06
CA LEU A 53 23.69 -18.12 -11.98
C LEU A 53 25.08 -18.75 -12.17
N ARG A 54 25.73 -19.25 -11.11
CA ARG A 54 27.02 -19.95 -11.21
C ARG A 54 26.96 -21.19 -12.12
N SER A 55 25.81 -21.87 -12.15
CA SER A 55 25.60 -23.03 -13.01
C SER A 55 25.40 -22.61 -14.46
N LEU A 56 24.70 -21.49 -14.72
CA LEU A 56 24.62 -20.89 -16.05
C LEU A 56 26.00 -20.42 -16.55
N VAL A 57 26.77 -19.72 -15.72
CA VAL A 57 28.13 -19.27 -16.06
C VAL A 57 29.03 -20.46 -16.39
N ARG A 58 28.96 -21.55 -15.63
CA ARG A 58 29.69 -22.79 -15.94
C ARG A 58 29.23 -23.43 -17.24
N HIS A 59 27.92 -23.45 -17.49
CA HIS A 59 27.34 -23.96 -18.73
C HIS A 59 27.80 -23.15 -19.95
N LEU A 60 27.76 -21.81 -19.88
CA LEU A 60 28.25 -20.92 -20.93
C LEU A 60 29.73 -21.16 -21.22
N LYS A 61 30.57 -21.25 -20.18
CA LYS A 61 32.00 -21.55 -20.34
C LYS A 61 32.28 -22.91 -20.99
N ASN A 62 31.48 -23.93 -20.70
CA ASN A 62 31.73 -25.29 -21.17
C ASN A 62 31.12 -25.58 -22.56
N HIS A 63 30.00 -24.96 -22.91
CA HIS A 63 29.23 -25.30 -24.11
C HIS A 63 29.10 -24.14 -25.11
N HIS A 64 29.44 -22.90 -24.70
CA HIS A 64 29.45 -21.71 -25.54
C HIS A 64 30.76 -20.91 -25.39
N PRO A 65 31.94 -21.54 -25.58
CA PRO A 65 33.23 -20.89 -25.32
C PRO A 65 33.57 -19.73 -26.27
N ASN A 66 32.92 -19.64 -27.44
CA ASN A 66 33.22 -18.67 -28.49
C ASN A 66 32.06 -17.68 -28.76
N GLY A 67 31.23 -17.38 -27.75
CA GLY A 67 30.24 -16.30 -27.85
C GLY A 67 30.91 -14.94 -27.71
N GLU A 68 31.66 -14.50 -28.72
CA GLU A 68 32.22 -13.14 -28.76
C GLU A 68 31.10 -12.12 -28.95
N ASN A 69 30.65 -11.52 -27.85
CA ASN A 69 30.89 -10.10 -27.54
C ASN A 69 30.03 -9.68 -26.35
N GLY A 70 30.68 -9.42 -25.21
CA GLY A 70 30.08 -8.58 -24.19
C GLY A 70 30.40 -8.87 -22.73
N LEU A 71 31.48 -9.56 -22.36
CA LEU A 71 32.01 -9.53 -20.98
C LEU A 71 33.52 -9.88 -20.97
N ASP A 72 34.34 -9.03 -21.59
CA ASP A 72 35.80 -9.12 -21.44
C ASP A 72 36.24 -8.30 -20.23
N GLY A 73 36.80 -8.98 -19.23
CA GLY A 73 37.47 -8.33 -18.10
C GLY A 73 37.22 -8.94 -16.73
N ALA A 74 37.42 -10.25 -16.54
CA ALA A 74 37.54 -10.84 -15.21
C ALA A 74 38.87 -11.60 -15.09
N GLY A 75 39.97 -10.84 -15.09
CA GLY A 75 41.24 -11.27 -14.53
C GLY A 75 41.30 -10.92 -13.05
N ASN A 76 41.72 -11.87 -12.22
CA ASN A 76 42.03 -11.69 -10.79
C ASN A 76 42.89 -10.44 -10.54
N VAL A 77 42.50 -9.58 -9.60
CA VAL A 77 43.46 -8.86 -8.72
C VAL A 77 42.82 -8.64 -7.35
N ASP A 78 43.62 -8.93 -6.33
CA ASP A 78 43.40 -8.72 -4.90
C ASP A 78 43.23 -7.25 -4.49
N ASP A 79 42.81 -7.06 -3.23
CA ASP A 79 42.77 -5.80 -2.47
C ASP A 79 43.91 -4.84 -2.78
N VAL A 80 43.61 -3.65 -3.35
CA VAL A 80 44.39 -2.42 -3.13
C VAL A 80 43.47 -1.20 -3.17
N ASP A 81 43.46 -0.51 -2.04
CA ASP A 81 42.98 0.85 -1.78
C ASP A 81 43.78 1.88 -2.61
N MET A 82 43.13 2.88 -3.24
CA MET A 82 43.65 4.25 -3.41
C MET A 82 42.73 5.13 -4.29
N ASN A 83 42.33 6.27 -3.70
CA ASN A 83 42.02 7.54 -4.35
C ASN A 83 42.83 7.81 -5.63
N VAL A 84 42.19 8.32 -6.68
CA VAL A 84 42.67 9.46 -7.49
C VAL A 84 41.46 10.15 -8.16
N ASP A 85 41.31 11.44 -7.85
CA ASP A 85 40.58 12.46 -8.61
C ASP A 85 40.89 12.41 -10.12
N GLN A 86 39.87 12.53 -10.97
CA GLN A 86 40.02 13.35 -12.17
C GLN A 86 38.67 13.81 -12.73
N ASN A 87 38.53 15.13 -12.70
CA ASN A 87 37.57 15.97 -13.40
C ASN A 87 37.27 15.48 -14.83
N ALA A 88 35.99 15.37 -15.15
CA ALA A 88 35.49 15.65 -16.48
C ALA A 88 34.09 16.28 -16.34
N GLU A 89 34.05 17.60 -16.46
CA GLU A 89 32.84 18.39 -16.65
C GLU A 89 32.12 17.92 -17.92
N VAL A 90 30.83 17.64 -17.82
CA VAL A 90 29.94 17.61 -18.99
C VAL A 90 28.70 18.43 -18.65
N ASN A 91 28.61 19.58 -19.32
CA ASN A 91 27.50 20.51 -19.32
C ASN A 91 26.19 19.81 -19.68
N LEU A 92 25.16 20.01 -18.86
CA LEU A 92 23.76 19.82 -19.24
C LEU A 92 23.21 21.20 -19.60
N GLU A 93 23.18 21.51 -20.90
CA GLU A 93 22.36 22.59 -21.43
C GLU A 93 20.99 22.05 -21.85
N ASN A 94 19.98 22.85 -21.50
CA ASN A 94 18.57 22.69 -21.77
C ASN A 94 18.25 22.34 -23.22
N GLU A 95 17.25 21.50 -23.42
CA GLU A 95 16.29 21.67 -24.51
C GLU A 95 14.85 21.49 -23.96
N ASN A 96 14.12 22.60 -23.99
CA ASN A 96 12.66 22.61 -24.05
C ASN A 96 12.25 22.06 -25.42
N ASP A 97 11.12 21.35 -25.51
CA ASP A 97 10.26 21.42 -26.69
C ASP A 97 8.84 20.96 -26.34
N ASP A 98 7.95 21.96 -26.29
CA ASP A 98 6.72 22.07 -27.07
C ASP A 98 5.84 20.82 -27.29
N LEU A 99 4.70 20.81 -26.58
CA LEU A 99 3.51 20.05 -26.99
C LEU A 99 2.53 21.01 -27.69
N VAL A 100 2.46 20.89 -29.02
CA VAL A 100 1.40 21.47 -29.85
C VAL A 100 0.32 20.41 -30.11
N ASP A 101 -0.90 20.92 -29.94
CA ASP A 101 -2.26 20.43 -30.17
C ASP A 101 -2.52 19.66 -31.49
N GLY A 102 -3.56 18.81 -31.48
CA GLY A 102 -4.14 18.25 -32.70
C GLY A 102 -5.18 17.12 -32.56
N GLY A 103 -6.39 17.42 -32.08
CA GLY A 103 -7.69 16.80 -32.48
C GLY A 103 -8.00 15.35 -32.01
N GLN A 104 -9.25 14.92 -31.79
CA GLN A 104 -10.56 15.36 -32.28
C GLN A 104 -11.66 15.11 -31.23
N HIS A 105 -12.61 16.04 -31.19
CA HIS A 105 -13.93 15.96 -30.57
C HIS A 105 -14.80 14.92 -31.27
N ASP A 106 -15.53 14.11 -30.49
CA ASP A 106 -16.78 13.50 -30.92
C ASP A 106 -17.88 13.95 -29.97
N ASP A 107 -18.77 14.80 -30.52
CA ASP A 107 -19.97 15.32 -29.89
C ASP A 107 -21.05 14.24 -29.87
N ALA A 108 -21.59 13.94 -28.68
CA ALA A 108 -22.83 13.18 -28.54
C ALA A 108 -23.87 14.07 -27.87
N GLU A 109 -24.83 14.53 -28.67
CA GLU A 109 -26.03 15.27 -28.30
C GLU A 109 -26.82 14.52 -27.22
N VAL A 110 -27.17 15.22 -26.13
CA VAL A 110 -28.21 14.75 -25.20
C VAL A 110 -29.34 15.77 -25.24
N SER A 111 -30.48 15.31 -25.73
CA SER A 111 -31.72 16.05 -25.92
C SER A 111 -32.36 16.45 -24.58
N ASP A 112 -32.69 17.73 -24.46
CA ASP A 112 -33.66 18.26 -23.50
C ASP A 112 -35.05 17.66 -23.74
N HIS A 113 -35.65 17.06 -22.71
CA HIS A 113 -37.11 16.97 -22.55
C HIS A 113 -37.46 17.24 -21.07
N ASP A 114 -38.05 18.41 -20.84
CA ASP A 114 -38.76 18.83 -19.63
C ASP A 114 -39.98 17.94 -19.33
N ALA A 115 -40.26 17.68 -18.05
CA ALA A 115 -41.44 18.20 -17.34
C ALA A 115 -41.80 17.39 -16.06
N ASN A 116 -41.62 18.05 -14.92
CA ASN A 116 -42.46 18.10 -13.72
C ASN A 116 -43.22 16.83 -13.25
N GLU A 117 -42.74 16.27 -12.13
CA GLU A 117 -43.62 15.85 -11.04
C GLU A 117 -43.17 16.57 -9.75
N GLU A 118 -44.04 17.43 -9.23
CA GLU A 118 -43.87 18.11 -7.94
C GLU A 118 -44.00 17.10 -6.80
N GLU A 119 -42.90 16.47 -6.40
CA GLU A 119 -42.80 15.84 -5.08
C GLU A 119 -42.43 16.91 -4.05
N GLY A 120 -43.29 17.06 -3.03
CA GLY A 120 -43.09 18.00 -1.94
C GLY A 120 -41.72 17.81 -1.31
N VAL A 121 -40.89 18.85 -1.38
CA VAL A 121 -39.56 18.88 -0.77
C VAL A 121 -39.74 18.81 0.75
N GLU A 122 -39.53 17.62 1.32
CA GLU A 122 -39.34 17.49 2.76
C GLU A 122 -38.13 18.32 3.17
N LEU A 123 -38.36 19.27 4.08
CA LEU A 123 -37.29 20.09 4.66
C LEU A 123 -36.31 19.16 5.38
N PRO A 124 -34.99 19.22 5.07
CA PRO A 124 -34.02 18.34 5.70
C PRO A 124 -33.98 18.57 7.22
N GLY A 125 -34.14 17.48 7.98
CA GLY A 125 -34.15 17.49 9.44
C GLY A 125 -32.77 17.75 10.06
N PRO A 126 -32.68 17.75 11.41
CA PRO A 126 -31.46 18.04 12.19
C PRO A 126 -30.26 17.13 11.90
N ASP A 127 -30.43 16.04 11.15
CA ASP A 127 -29.35 15.17 10.64
C ASP A 127 -28.45 15.87 9.59
N ALA A 128 -28.91 16.97 8.97
CA ALA A 128 -28.18 17.67 7.91
C ALA A 128 -26.84 18.31 8.33
N ILE A 129 -26.66 18.67 9.61
CA ILE A 129 -25.39 19.20 10.13
C ILE A 129 -24.36 18.08 10.35
N GLN A 130 -24.83 16.90 10.78
CA GLN A 130 -24.00 15.71 10.90
C GLN A 130 -23.56 15.22 9.50
N ASP A 131 -24.43 15.39 8.51
CA ASP A 131 -24.12 15.17 7.10
C ASP A 131 -23.05 16.15 6.58
N LEU A 132 -23.07 17.42 6.99
CA LEU A 132 -22.08 18.40 6.50
C LEU A 132 -20.66 18.12 7.02
N CYS A 133 -20.50 17.77 8.31
CA CYS A 133 -19.20 17.37 8.85
C CYS A 133 -18.69 16.08 8.19
N GLN A 134 -19.58 15.11 7.96
CA GLN A 134 -19.23 13.86 7.28
C GLN A 134 -18.87 14.10 5.80
N ALA A 135 -19.59 14.98 5.10
CA ALA A 135 -19.31 15.39 3.74
C ALA A 135 -17.96 16.11 3.63
N ALA A 136 -17.66 17.03 4.55
CA ALA A 136 -16.38 17.70 4.64
C ALA A 136 -15.22 16.72 4.90
N ALA A 137 -15.45 15.70 5.73
CA ALA A 137 -14.49 14.63 5.95
C ALA A 137 -14.28 13.74 4.71
N ARG A 138 -15.35 13.37 3.99
CA ARG A 138 -15.27 12.63 2.71
C ARG A 138 -14.52 13.44 1.65
N CYS A 139 -14.81 14.74 1.54
CA CYS A 139 -14.09 15.65 0.65
C CYS A 139 -12.60 15.69 0.98
N THR A 140 -12.27 15.82 2.28
CA THR A 140 -10.87 15.79 2.75
C THR A 140 -10.18 14.47 2.40
N LEU A 141 -10.86 13.34 2.57
CA LEU A 141 -10.33 12.02 2.22
C LEU A 141 -10.10 11.89 0.71
N ASN A 142 -11.04 12.34 -0.12
CA ASN A 142 -10.91 12.31 -1.58
C ASN A 142 -9.74 13.17 -2.07
N LEU A 143 -9.56 14.37 -1.50
CA LEU A 143 -8.40 15.21 -1.81
C LEU A 143 -7.08 14.54 -1.43
N ARG A 144 -7.06 13.79 -0.32
CA ARG A 144 -5.88 13.02 0.13
C ARG A 144 -5.57 11.83 -0.77
N GLN A 145 -6.58 11.25 -1.42
CA GLN A 145 -6.39 10.14 -2.34
C GLN A 145 -5.67 10.56 -3.63
N ALA A 146 -5.82 11.82 -4.06
CA ALA A 146 -5.19 12.32 -5.26
C ALA A 146 -3.66 12.45 -5.10
N SER A 147 -2.91 11.69 -5.90
CA SER A 147 -1.45 11.74 -5.97
C SER A 147 -1.00 13.10 -6.51
N GLY A 148 -0.54 13.99 -5.62
CA GLY A 148 -0.09 15.33 -5.98
C GLY A 148 -0.64 16.43 -5.08
N VAL A 149 -1.68 16.14 -4.30
CA VAL A 149 -2.23 17.11 -3.34
C VAL A 149 -1.43 17.06 -2.05
N THR A 150 -0.70 18.14 -1.77
CA THR A 150 0.10 18.27 -0.54
C THR A 150 -0.79 18.47 0.69
N THR A 151 -0.29 18.13 1.88
CA THR A 151 -1.00 18.39 3.14
C THR A 151 -1.35 19.87 3.30
N SER A 152 -0.47 20.78 2.88
CA SER A 152 -0.70 22.23 2.94
C SER A 152 -1.78 22.67 1.94
N ALA A 153 -1.83 22.08 0.75
CA ALA A 153 -2.91 22.34 -0.22
C ALA A 153 -4.27 21.91 0.33
N VAL A 154 -4.38 20.72 0.95
CA VAL A 154 -5.62 20.27 1.60
C VAL A 154 -6.05 21.24 2.70
N GLN A 155 -5.12 21.65 3.57
CA GLN A 155 -5.43 22.56 4.66
C GLN A 155 -5.87 23.94 4.16
N ARG A 156 -5.22 24.46 3.11
CA ARG A 156 -5.64 25.71 2.47
C ARG A 156 -7.04 25.59 1.90
N PHE A 157 -7.33 24.51 1.18
CA PHE A 157 -8.66 24.24 0.66
C PHE A 157 -9.73 24.24 1.77
N GLN A 158 -9.47 23.53 2.88
CA GLN A 158 -10.40 23.50 4.02
C GLN A 158 -10.67 24.89 4.60
N VAL A 159 -9.66 25.74 4.69
CA VAL A 159 -9.79 27.12 5.18
C VAL A 159 -10.63 27.97 4.22
N GLU A 160 -10.31 27.96 2.93
CA GLU A 160 -11.03 28.76 1.93
C GLU A 160 -12.48 28.29 1.77
N CYS A 161 -12.73 26.98 1.74
CA CYS A 161 -14.09 26.45 1.68
C CYS A 161 -14.91 26.80 2.91
N ASN A 162 -14.33 26.71 4.12
CA ASN A 162 -15.02 27.16 5.33
C ASN A 162 -15.31 28.67 5.29
N GLN A 163 -14.42 29.48 4.74
CA GLN A 163 -14.65 30.92 4.57
C GLN A 163 -15.80 31.20 3.59
N MET A 164 -15.89 30.46 2.48
CA MET A 164 -17.00 30.57 1.54
C MET A 164 -18.33 30.19 2.19
N ILE A 165 -18.37 29.06 2.90
CA ILE A 165 -19.57 28.57 3.60
C ILE A 165 -20.04 29.62 4.63
N ARG A 166 -19.12 30.15 5.43
CA ARG A 166 -19.43 31.23 6.38
C ARG A 166 -19.98 32.47 5.70
N THR A 167 -19.36 32.92 4.62
CA THR A 167 -19.82 34.11 3.88
C THR A 167 -21.26 33.94 3.38
N VAL A 168 -21.60 32.78 2.81
CA VAL A 168 -22.97 32.49 2.36
C VAL A 168 -23.94 32.41 3.54
N THR A 169 -23.55 31.73 4.61
CA THR A 169 -24.39 31.53 5.80
C THR A 169 -24.65 32.86 6.52
N ASP A 170 -23.62 33.69 6.70
CA ASP A 170 -23.72 35.01 7.33
C ASP A 170 -24.61 35.94 6.51
N ASN A 171 -24.47 35.94 5.18
CA ASN A 171 -25.35 36.71 4.29
C ASN A 171 -26.82 36.28 4.40
N ASN A 172 -27.08 34.98 4.46
CA ASN A 172 -28.44 34.46 4.67
C ASN A 172 -28.98 34.81 6.05
N LEU A 173 -28.16 34.68 7.10
CA LEU A 173 -28.52 35.08 8.46
C LEU A 173 -28.88 36.57 8.56
N ILE A 174 -28.14 37.44 7.87
CA ILE A 174 -28.45 38.87 7.79
C ILE A 174 -29.81 39.08 7.14
N ARG A 175 -30.08 38.47 5.98
CA ARG A 175 -31.36 38.60 5.26
C ARG A 175 -32.54 38.10 6.08
N VAL A 176 -32.40 36.95 6.74
CA VAL A 176 -33.45 36.41 7.61
C VAL A 176 -33.70 37.34 8.80
N ARG A 177 -32.64 37.89 9.41
CA ARG A 177 -32.78 38.85 10.51
C ARG A 177 -33.47 40.14 10.08
N GLU A 178 -33.12 40.68 8.91
CA GLU A 178 -33.75 41.87 8.34
C GLU A 178 -35.25 41.63 8.09
N PHE A 179 -35.61 40.49 7.50
CA PHE A 179 -37.01 40.11 7.27
C PHE A 179 -37.80 40.01 8.58
N LEU A 180 -37.27 39.28 9.58
CA LEU A 180 -37.93 39.15 10.88
C LEU A 180 -38.14 40.50 11.56
N THR A 181 -37.17 41.42 11.43
CA THR A 181 -37.24 42.76 12.00
C THR A 181 -38.30 43.61 11.29
N ALA A 182 -38.37 43.54 9.96
CA ALA A 182 -39.33 44.28 9.15
C ALA A 182 -40.78 43.87 9.47
N GLU A 183 -41.02 42.57 9.70
CA GLU A 183 -42.33 42.04 10.08
C GLU A 183 -42.63 42.17 11.59
N GLY A 184 -41.72 42.74 12.38
CA GLY A 184 -41.89 42.89 13.83
C GLY A 184 -41.88 41.57 14.61
N ILE A 185 -41.27 40.52 14.07
CA ILE A 185 -41.23 39.17 14.64
C ILE A 185 -40.00 39.01 15.55
N ASP A 186 -40.16 39.33 16.84
CA ASP A 186 -39.18 38.99 17.88
C ASP A 186 -39.78 38.03 18.91
N SER A 187 -39.60 36.73 18.67
CA SER A 187 -40.07 35.66 19.55
C SER A 187 -38.91 34.74 19.94
N PRO A 188 -39.03 33.97 21.04
CA PRO A 188 -38.06 32.94 21.36
C PRO A 188 -37.78 31.97 20.21
N ALA A 189 -38.81 31.65 19.41
CA ALA A 189 -38.69 30.80 18.23
C ALA A 189 -37.86 31.43 17.11
N SER A 190 -38.04 32.74 16.83
CA SER A 190 -37.25 33.41 15.80
C SER A 190 -35.78 33.58 16.20
N ARG A 191 -35.49 33.76 17.49
CA ARG A 191 -34.10 33.75 18.01
C ARG A 191 -33.48 32.36 17.96
N ALA A 192 -34.23 31.31 18.29
CA ALA A 192 -33.77 29.93 18.17
C ALA A 192 -33.42 29.58 16.72
N LEU A 193 -34.28 29.94 15.75
CA LEU A 193 -34.01 29.77 14.32
C LEU A 193 -32.71 30.45 13.89
N LEU A 194 -32.48 31.71 14.29
CA LEU A 194 -31.24 32.42 13.97
C LEU A 194 -29.99 31.80 14.61
N GLN A 195 -30.14 31.05 15.70
CA GLN A 195 -29.05 30.32 16.33
C GLN A 195 -28.81 28.99 15.61
N GLU A 196 -29.86 28.27 15.20
CA GLU A 196 -29.76 27.02 14.43
C GLU A 196 -29.15 27.22 13.04
N LEU A 197 -29.40 28.37 12.42
CA LEU A 197 -28.82 28.75 11.13
C LEU A 197 -27.32 29.09 11.21
N GLN A 198 -26.74 29.23 12.41
CA GLN A 198 -25.29 29.41 12.56
C GLN A 198 -24.58 28.07 12.39
N LEU A 199 -23.91 27.91 11.26
CA LEU A 199 -23.14 26.71 10.98
C LEU A 199 -21.77 26.74 11.70
N GLU A 200 -21.48 25.66 12.41
CA GLU A 200 -20.14 25.39 12.92
C GLU A 200 -19.18 25.05 11.77
N ASP A 201 -17.87 25.18 12.00
CA ASP A 201 -16.87 24.80 10.99
C ASP A 201 -16.98 23.30 10.64
N PRO A 202 -17.34 22.95 9.39
CA PRO A 202 -17.57 21.57 9.00
C PRO A 202 -16.26 20.75 8.96
N PHE A 203 -15.09 21.40 8.89
CA PHE A 203 -13.79 20.73 8.89
C PHE A 203 -13.17 20.58 10.27
N ARG A 204 -13.85 21.01 11.36
CA ARG A 204 -13.31 21.04 12.73
C ARG A 204 -12.70 19.72 13.22
N HIS A 205 -13.21 18.58 12.72
CA HIS A 205 -12.75 17.24 13.09
C HIS A 205 -11.70 16.65 12.14
N VAL A 206 -11.31 17.38 11.08
CA VAL A 206 -10.39 16.90 10.03
C VAL A 206 -9.36 17.96 9.60
N ARG A 207 -9.11 19.00 10.41
CA ARG A 207 -8.12 20.07 10.09
C ARG A 207 -6.67 19.58 10.08
N SER A 208 -6.28 18.83 11.11
CA SER A 208 -4.91 18.29 11.24
C SER A 208 -4.85 16.83 10.79
N LEU A 209 -3.66 16.36 10.40
CA LEU A 209 -3.45 14.94 10.07
C LEU A 209 -3.89 14.02 11.22
N LYS A 210 -3.58 14.38 12.47
CA LYS A 210 -3.99 13.59 13.65
C LYS A 210 -5.52 13.49 13.76
N GLN A 211 -6.22 14.61 13.56
CA GLN A 211 -7.68 14.65 13.58
C GLN A 211 -8.27 13.83 12.42
N GLN A 212 -7.73 13.98 11.20
CA GLN A 212 -8.09 13.20 10.03
C GLN A 212 -7.96 11.69 10.31
N LEU A 213 -6.79 11.22 10.74
CA LEU A 213 -6.56 9.79 10.99
C LEU A 213 -7.49 9.23 12.08
N ASN A 214 -7.80 10.03 13.10
CA ASN A 214 -8.74 9.62 14.15
C ASN A 214 -10.17 9.56 13.66
N TYR A 215 -10.61 10.57 12.90
CA TYR A 215 -11.95 10.64 12.33
C TYR A 215 -12.15 9.52 11.29
N PHE A 216 -11.22 9.35 10.35
CA PHE A 216 -11.31 8.32 9.30
C PHE A 216 -11.30 6.91 9.87
N ALA A 217 -10.53 6.64 10.92
CA ALA A 217 -10.57 5.33 11.57
C ALA A 217 -11.91 5.05 12.26
N ARG A 218 -12.51 6.08 12.88
CA ARG A 218 -13.78 5.94 13.59
C ARG A 218 -14.98 5.86 12.66
N GLU A 219 -15.02 6.72 11.64
CA GLU A 219 -16.20 6.91 10.78
C GLU A 219 -16.11 6.13 9.46
N PHE A 220 -14.90 5.93 8.92
CA PHE A 220 -14.69 5.29 7.61
C PHE A 220 -13.95 3.94 7.70
N GLY A 221 -13.70 3.44 8.91
CA GLY A 221 -13.05 2.14 9.10
C GLY A 221 -11.61 2.08 8.57
N MET A 222 -10.91 3.22 8.53
CA MET A 222 -9.50 3.27 8.13
C MET A 222 -8.63 2.53 9.15
N VAL A 223 -7.87 1.55 8.67
CA VAL A 223 -6.96 0.76 9.51
C VAL A 223 -5.74 1.59 9.85
N LYS A 224 -5.46 1.76 11.15
CA LYS A 224 -4.28 2.50 11.59
C LYS A 224 -3.04 1.61 11.61
N PRO A 225 -1.87 2.13 11.20
CA PRO A 225 -0.62 1.40 11.36
C PRO A 225 -0.26 1.25 12.84
N LYS A 226 0.48 0.18 13.15
CA LYS A 226 1.02 -0.15 14.46
C LYS A 226 2.54 -0.20 14.36
N THR A 227 3.22 0.69 15.08
CA THR A 227 4.68 0.68 15.18
C THR A 227 5.13 -0.58 15.91
N CYS A 228 6.03 -1.33 15.28
CA CYS A 228 6.58 -2.58 15.78
C CYS A 228 8.11 -2.48 15.90
N PHE A 229 8.63 -2.98 17.02
CA PHE A 229 10.06 -2.93 17.31
C PHE A 229 10.79 -4.12 16.67
N ILE A 230 11.94 -3.87 16.05
CA ILE A 230 12.80 -4.90 15.44
C ILE A 230 13.97 -5.22 16.37
N GLY A 231 14.66 -4.18 16.84
CA GLY A 231 15.92 -4.31 17.56
C GLY A 231 16.63 -2.96 17.69
N TYR A 232 17.95 -3.01 17.90
CA TYR A 232 18.81 -1.83 17.91
C TYR A 232 19.87 -1.95 16.82
N ARG A 233 20.22 -0.83 16.21
CA ARG A 233 21.43 -0.68 15.39
C ARG A 233 22.37 0.34 16.01
N GLN A 234 23.64 0.30 15.60
CA GLN A 234 24.62 1.32 15.96
C GLN A 234 24.74 2.29 14.80
N ASP A 235 24.36 3.54 15.05
CA ASP A 235 24.59 4.66 14.13
C ASP A 235 25.70 5.55 14.73
N TYR A 236 26.39 6.32 13.90
CA TYR A 236 27.43 7.25 14.33
C TYR A 236 26.94 8.68 14.14
N PHE A 237 26.89 9.46 15.23
CA PHE A 237 26.46 10.86 15.18
C PHE A 237 27.60 11.79 15.55
N LEU A 238 27.70 12.90 14.84
CA LEU A 238 28.64 13.97 15.19
C LEU A 238 28.21 14.61 16.51
N ASN A 239 29.05 14.50 17.53
CA ASN A 239 28.87 15.21 18.78
C ASN A 239 29.32 16.68 18.58
N PRO A 240 28.42 17.68 18.66
CA PRO A 240 28.76 19.07 18.38
C PRO A 240 29.78 19.67 19.36
N ALA A 241 29.90 19.11 20.56
CA ALA A 241 30.82 19.58 21.59
C ALA A 241 32.25 19.05 21.40
N THR A 242 32.40 17.82 20.93
CA THR A 242 33.72 17.18 20.74
C THR A 242 34.19 17.21 19.29
N GLY A 243 33.29 17.46 18.32
CA GLY A 243 33.57 17.41 16.89
C GLY A 243 33.85 16.00 16.37
N GLN A 244 33.59 14.96 17.17
CA GLN A 244 33.85 13.57 16.83
C GLN A 244 32.55 12.80 16.61
N TYR A 245 32.63 11.75 15.78
CA TYR A 245 31.53 10.81 15.59
C TYR A 245 31.51 9.79 16.72
N GLU A 246 30.39 9.73 17.45
CA GLU A 246 30.20 8.82 18.56
C GLU A 246 29.14 7.75 18.21
N PRO A 247 29.37 6.48 18.59
CA PRO A 247 28.40 5.41 18.35
C PRO A 247 27.19 5.57 19.29
N VAL A 248 25.99 5.61 18.72
CA VAL A 248 24.72 5.71 19.43
C VAL A 248 23.84 4.51 19.06
N GLN A 249 23.24 3.87 20.06
CA GLN A 249 22.24 2.84 19.81
C GLN A 249 20.91 3.48 19.43
N VAL A 250 20.44 3.17 18.23
CA VAL A 250 19.17 3.66 17.68
C VAL A 250 18.17 2.52 17.62
N PRO A 251 16.94 2.68 18.16
CA PRO A 251 15.91 1.67 18.02
C PRO A 251 15.44 1.57 16.56
N MET A 252 15.43 0.35 16.04
CA MET A 252 14.87 0.02 14.72
C MET A 252 13.40 -0.34 14.89
N SER A 253 12.55 0.23 14.04
CA SER A 253 11.12 -0.03 14.05
C SER A 253 10.53 -0.01 12.64
N PHE A 254 9.35 -0.60 12.49
CA PHE A 254 8.59 -0.59 11.25
C PHE A 254 7.12 -0.35 11.55
N GLU A 255 6.38 0.10 10.55
CA GLU A 255 4.94 0.26 10.64
C GLU A 255 4.24 -0.96 10.04
N TYR A 256 3.33 -1.56 10.81
CA TYR A 256 2.54 -2.72 10.39
C TYR A 256 1.05 -2.38 10.28
N ILE A 257 0.40 -2.83 9.22
CA ILE A 257 -1.05 -2.70 9.01
C ILE A 257 -1.66 -4.10 9.11
N SER A 258 -2.60 -4.29 10.03
CA SER A 258 -3.24 -5.59 10.28
C SER A 258 -3.97 -6.08 9.03
N ILE A 259 -3.61 -7.27 8.54
CA ILE A 259 -4.25 -7.84 7.36
C ILE A 259 -5.70 -8.27 7.67
N ILE A 260 -5.97 -8.69 8.91
CA ILE A 260 -7.33 -8.99 9.37
C ILE A 260 -8.20 -7.72 9.31
N GLU A 261 -7.73 -6.61 9.87
CA GLU A 261 -8.46 -5.34 9.87
C GLU A 261 -8.62 -4.80 8.43
N THR A 262 -7.58 -4.91 7.59
CA THR A 262 -7.61 -4.46 6.19
C THR A 262 -8.62 -5.24 5.36
N ILE A 263 -8.62 -6.57 5.44
CA ILE A 263 -9.60 -7.38 4.71
C ILE A 263 -11.01 -7.13 5.26
N THR A 264 -11.16 -6.98 6.58
CA THR A 264 -12.46 -6.62 7.18
C THR A 264 -12.99 -5.31 6.61
N SER A 265 -12.14 -4.29 6.53
CA SER A 265 -12.49 -2.99 5.94
C SER A 265 -12.85 -3.11 4.45
N ALA A 266 -12.09 -3.90 3.68
CA ALA A 266 -12.40 -4.15 2.26
C ALA A 266 -13.74 -4.89 2.08
N LEU A 267 -14.03 -5.87 2.95
CA LEU A 267 -15.30 -6.60 2.95
C LEU A 267 -16.47 -5.75 3.42
N SER A 268 -16.27 -4.62 4.10
CA SER A 268 -17.36 -3.66 4.38
C SER A 268 -17.94 -3.06 3.10
N ASN A 269 -17.26 -3.14 1.96
CA ASN A 269 -17.80 -2.75 0.67
C ASN A 269 -18.59 -3.91 0.03
N PRO A 270 -19.92 -3.79 -0.15
CA PRO A 270 -20.74 -4.84 -0.76
C PRO A 270 -20.28 -5.24 -2.17
N LYS A 271 -19.75 -4.30 -2.96
CA LYS A 271 -19.25 -4.58 -4.31
C LYS A 271 -18.07 -5.56 -4.26
N ILE A 272 -17.11 -5.32 -3.37
CA ILE A 272 -15.94 -6.18 -3.18
C ILE A 272 -16.37 -7.59 -2.76
N ARG A 273 -17.32 -7.70 -1.81
CA ARG A 273 -17.86 -9.00 -1.40
C ARG A 273 -18.52 -9.74 -2.55
N ASN A 274 -19.39 -9.07 -3.30
CA ASN A 274 -20.08 -9.66 -4.44
C ASN A 274 -19.08 -10.17 -5.49
N LEU A 275 -18.02 -9.41 -5.77
CA LEU A 275 -16.96 -9.83 -6.68
C LEU A 275 -16.26 -11.11 -6.19
N ILE A 276 -15.84 -11.14 -4.92
CA ILE A 276 -15.19 -12.32 -4.31
C ILE A 276 -16.14 -13.55 -4.32
N GLU A 277 -17.42 -13.34 -4.03
CA GLU A 277 -18.40 -14.43 -3.95
C GLU A 277 -18.82 -14.97 -5.32
N SER A 278 -18.77 -14.12 -6.35
CA SER A 278 -19.11 -14.43 -7.74
C SER A 278 -17.98 -15.08 -8.52
N GLU A 279 -16.81 -15.24 -7.92
CA GLU A 279 -15.63 -15.76 -8.59
C GLU A 279 -15.85 -17.22 -9.05
N THR A 280 -15.70 -17.45 -10.36
CA THR A 280 -15.84 -18.76 -10.98
C THR A 280 -14.61 -19.13 -11.82
N PRO A 281 -14.28 -20.42 -11.92
CA PRO A 281 -13.27 -20.88 -12.88
C PRO A 281 -13.64 -20.54 -14.32
N SER A 282 -12.62 -20.38 -15.16
CA SER A 282 -12.73 -20.22 -16.61
C SER A 282 -13.35 -21.48 -17.23
N ALA A 283 -14.41 -21.30 -18.02
CA ALA A 283 -15.14 -22.41 -18.64
C ALA A 283 -14.45 -22.97 -19.91
N ASP A 284 -13.55 -22.21 -20.52
CA ASP A 284 -12.93 -22.50 -21.82
C ASP A 284 -11.54 -23.15 -21.72
N GLY A 285 -11.10 -23.50 -20.50
CA GLY A 285 -9.78 -24.09 -20.24
C GLY A 285 -8.61 -23.11 -20.28
N THR A 286 -8.85 -21.82 -20.51
CA THR A 286 -7.80 -20.79 -20.42
C THR A 286 -7.54 -20.43 -18.97
N ILE A 287 -6.27 -20.34 -18.57
CA ILE A 287 -5.88 -19.95 -17.22
C ILE A 287 -5.97 -18.42 -17.09
N ARG A 288 -6.93 -17.92 -16.33
CA ARG A 288 -7.12 -16.48 -16.04
C ARG A 288 -6.93 -16.15 -14.57
N SER A 289 -7.15 -17.11 -13.69
CA SER A 289 -7.06 -16.94 -12.25
C SER A 289 -6.33 -18.10 -11.57
N TYR A 290 -6.05 -17.95 -10.28
CA TYR A 290 -5.52 -19.05 -9.47
C TYR A 290 -6.46 -20.27 -9.47
N LEU A 291 -7.78 -20.06 -9.58
CA LEU A 291 -8.78 -21.15 -9.59
C LEU A 291 -8.60 -22.09 -10.80
N ASP A 292 -8.17 -21.55 -11.93
CA ASP A 292 -7.98 -22.31 -13.18
C ASP A 292 -6.75 -23.23 -13.13
N GLY A 293 -5.83 -22.96 -12.20
CA GLY A 293 -4.64 -23.76 -12.01
C GLY A 293 -4.95 -25.08 -11.30
N THR A 294 -4.30 -26.17 -11.72
CA THR A 294 -4.39 -27.49 -11.06
C THR A 294 -4.01 -27.48 -9.58
N ARG A 295 -3.29 -26.45 -9.13
CA ARG A 295 -2.93 -26.23 -7.72
C ARG A 295 -4.10 -25.81 -6.83
N SER A 296 -5.14 -25.18 -7.37
CA SER A 296 -6.35 -24.86 -6.61
C SER A 296 -7.05 -26.13 -6.10
N GLN A 297 -7.04 -27.17 -6.93
CA GLN A 297 -7.75 -28.44 -6.71
C GLN A 297 -7.03 -29.41 -5.77
N SER A 298 -5.72 -29.27 -5.59
CA SER A 298 -4.90 -30.17 -4.77
C SER A 298 -4.80 -29.77 -3.29
N ARG A 299 -5.43 -28.67 -2.89
CA ARG A 299 -5.27 -28.07 -1.56
C ARG A 299 -6.48 -28.37 -0.68
N VAL A 300 -6.27 -29.18 0.37
CA VAL A 300 -7.29 -29.50 1.39
C VAL A 300 -8.02 -28.25 1.90
N LEU A 301 -7.29 -27.15 2.15
CA LEU A 301 -7.85 -25.92 2.69
C LEU A 301 -8.76 -25.19 1.66
N LEU A 302 -8.36 -25.15 0.39
CA LEU A 302 -9.15 -24.52 -0.69
C LEU A 302 -10.36 -25.40 -1.07
N THR A 303 -10.21 -26.73 -1.04
CA THR A 303 -11.33 -27.65 -1.24
C THR A 303 -12.34 -27.58 -0.09
N ARG A 304 -11.86 -27.47 1.15
CA ARG A 304 -12.72 -27.36 2.34
C ARG A 304 -13.44 -26.01 2.41
N TYR A 305 -12.76 -24.93 2.00
CA TYR A 305 -13.29 -23.57 2.02
C TYR A 305 -13.14 -22.92 0.63
N PRO A 306 -14.05 -23.20 -0.33
CA PRO A 306 -13.92 -22.72 -1.71
C PRO A 306 -13.86 -21.19 -1.85
N LYS A 307 -14.56 -20.47 -0.97
CA LYS A 307 -14.61 -19.00 -0.94
C LYS A 307 -13.54 -18.35 -0.05
N ILE A 308 -12.49 -19.09 0.32
CA ILE A 308 -11.41 -18.52 1.12
C ILE A 308 -10.68 -17.41 0.36
N ILE A 309 -10.35 -16.34 1.07
CA ILE A 309 -9.62 -15.21 0.51
C ILE A 309 -8.18 -15.62 0.23
N ARG A 310 -7.72 -15.39 -1.00
CA ARG A 310 -6.39 -15.72 -1.47
C ARG A 310 -5.55 -14.45 -1.52
N LEU A 311 -4.42 -14.49 -0.82
CA LEU A 311 -3.52 -13.36 -0.70
C LEU A 311 -2.28 -13.59 -1.55
N GLN A 312 -1.88 -12.54 -2.27
CA GLN A 312 -0.58 -12.43 -2.91
C GLN A 312 0.27 -11.45 -2.11
N LEU A 313 1.40 -11.92 -1.57
CA LEU A 313 2.38 -11.08 -0.90
C LEU A 313 3.51 -10.74 -1.86
N TYR A 314 3.91 -9.48 -1.88
CA TYR A 314 5.14 -9.04 -2.54
C TYR A 314 5.79 -7.90 -1.77
N TRP A 315 7.05 -7.64 -2.06
CA TRP A 315 7.81 -6.56 -1.42
C TRP A 315 8.73 -5.89 -2.43
N ASP A 316 8.99 -4.61 -2.22
CA ASP A 316 9.88 -3.81 -3.05
C ASP A 316 10.60 -2.73 -2.21
N ASP A 317 11.76 -2.29 -2.68
CA ASP A 317 12.49 -1.16 -2.11
C ASP A 317 12.07 0.14 -2.81
N LEU A 318 11.57 1.08 -2.03
CA LEU A 318 11.23 2.43 -2.44
C LEU A 318 12.33 3.41 -2.02
N GLU A 319 12.80 4.23 -2.94
CA GLU A 319 13.69 5.35 -2.63
C GLU A 319 12.92 6.67 -2.68
N VAL A 320 12.81 7.34 -1.53
CA VAL A 320 12.01 8.57 -1.37
C VAL A 320 12.81 9.83 -1.74
N VAL A 321 14.09 9.68 -2.09
CA VAL A 321 15.01 10.78 -2.40
C VAL A 321 15.44 10.74 -3.87
N ASN A 322 15.98 11.85 -4.36
CA ASN A 322 16.52 11.94 -5.71
C ASN A 322 17.53 10.82 -5.98
N ALA A 323 17.27 10.03 -7.03
CA ALA A 323 18.09 8.92 -7.47
C ALA A 323 19.53 9.30 -7.91
N LEU A 324 19.85 10.59 -7.98
CA LEU A 324 21.11 11.13 -8.48
C LEU A 324 21.94 11.88 -7.41
N GLY A 325 21.55 11.83 -6.13
CA GLY A 325 22.28 12.51 -5.05
C GLY A 325 23.38 11.67 -4.40
N SER A 326 24.37 12.31 -3.77
CA SER A 326 25.41 11.65 -2.95
C SER A 326 24.89 10.96 -1.67
N LYS A 327 23.58 11.08 -1.40
CA LYS A 327 22.84 10.40 -0.33
C LYS A 327 21.87 9.34 -0.84
N THR A 328 22.02 8.94 -2.11
CA THR A 328 21.33 7.79 -2.67
C THR A 328 21.59 6.57 -1.78
N THR A 329 20.57 5.75 -1.57
CA THR A 329 20.48 4.55 -0.72
C THR A 329 20.23 4.72 0.79
N ILE A 330 20.46 5.90 1.39
CA ILE A 330 20.37 6.06 2.86
C ILE A 330 18.92 6.06 3.38
N HIS A 331 17.98 6.55 2.55
CA HIS A 331 16.57 6.68 2.91
C HIS A 331 15.66 5.66 2.19
N LYS A 332 16.21 4.48 1.87
CA LYS A 332 15.43 3.39 1.27
C LYS A 332 14.44 2.81 2.27
N LEU A 333 13.20 2.65 1.81
CA LEU A 333 12.12 2.02 2.55
C LEU A 333 11.76 0.70 1.87
N ALA A 334 11.60 -0.35 2.65
CA ALA A 334 11.08 -1.62 2.17
C ALA A 334 9.57 -1.65 2.41
N GLY A 335 8.81 -1.65 1.32
CA GLY A 335 7.35 -1.79 1.32
C GLY A 335 6.94 -3.24 1.11
N PHE A 336 6.06 -3.75 1.99
CA PHE A 336 5.41 -5.04 1.83
C PHE A 336 3.96 -4.81 1.48
N TYR A 337 3.48 -5.49 0.44
CA TYR A 337 2.17 -5.28 -0.14
C TYR A 337 1.42 -6.59 -0.31
N VAL A 338 0.09 -6.52 -0.18
CA VAL A 338 -0.81 -7.64 -0.37
C VAL A 338 -1.89 -7.28 -1.39
N SER A 339 -2.23 -8.23 -2.26
CA SER A 339 -3.40 -8.14 -3.14
C SER A 339 -4.36 -9.30 -2.88
N ILE A 340 -5.66 -9.04 -3.05
CA ILE A 340 -6.73 -10.04 -2.93
C ILE A 340 -6.94 -10.69 -4.29
N GLN A 341 -6.44 -11.91 -4.47
CA GLN A 341 -6.47 -12.62 -5.76
C GLN A 341 -7.87 -13.06 -6.20
N ASN A 342 -8.85 -13.04 -5.31
CA ASN A 342 -10.25 -13.35 -5.65
C ASN A 342 -10.89 -12.28 -6.53
N LEU A 343 -10.34 -11.06 -6.55
CA LEU A 343 -10.87 -9.99 -7.36
C LEU A 343 -10.55 -10.22 -8.84
N PRO A 344 -11.45 -9.81 -9.76
CA PRO A 344 -11.20 -9.88 -11.20
C PRO A 344 -9.92 -9.15 -11.60
N ALA A 345 -9.32 -9.56 -12.72
CA ALA A 345 -8.08 -8.98 -13.23
C ALA A 345 -8.18 -7.45 -13.44
N ILE A 346 -9.34 -6.95 -13.87
CA ILE A 346 -9.57 -5.52 -14.06
C ILE A 346 -9.45 -4.73 -12.74
N GLU A 347 -9.93 -5.27 -11.62
CA GLU A 347 -9.77 -4.63 -10.31
C GLU A 347 -8.33 -4.77 -9.81
N ASN A 348 -7.75 -5.96 -9.94
CA ASN A 348 -6.37 -6.21 -9.52
C ASN A 348 -5.32 -5.47 -10.36
N SER A 349 -5.67 -4.94 -11.54
CA SER A 349 -4.81 -4.07 -12.34
C SER A 349 -4.74 -2.61 -11.83
N GLN A 350 -5.62 -2.21 -10.92
CA GLN A 350 -5.62 -0.85 -10.36
C GLN A 350 -4.64 -0.74 -9.19
N LEU A 351 -3.98 0.41 -9.06
CA LEU A 351 -3.10 0.70 -7.93
C LEU A 351 -3.83 0.68 -6.58
N SER A 352 -5.14 0.97 -6.56
CA SER A 352 -5.99 0.88 -5.38
C SER A 352 -6.13 -0.55 -4.82
N SER A 353 -5.84 -1.58 -5.62
CA SER A 353 -5.86 -3.00 -5.22
C SER A 353 -4.53 -3.48 -4.62
N ILE A 354 -3.54 -2.58 -4.52
CA ILE A 354 -2.26 -2.81 -3.86
C ILE A 354 -2.38 -2.35 -2.40
N LEU A 355 -2.56 -3.29 -1.48
CA LEU A 355 -2.77 -2.99 -0.07
C LEU A 355 -1.43 -3.00 0.68
N LEU A 356 -1.06 -1.89 1.30
CA LEU A 356 0.15 -1.84 2.13
C LEU A 356 -0.02 -2.71 3.38
N LEU A 357 0.97 -3.57 3.64
CA LEU A 357 1.02 -4.47 4.79
C LEU A 357 2.04 -4.00 5.83
N ALA A 358 3.23 -3.59 5.38
CA ALA A 358 4.27 -3.09 6.27
C ALA A 358 5.21 -2.13 5.54
N LEU A 359 5.78 -1.19 6.29
CA LEU A 359 6.82 -0.27 5.82
C LEU A 359 7.97 -0.24 6.82
N ALA A 360 9.15 -0.63 6.38
CA ALA A 360 10.36 -0.68 7.19
C ALA A 360 11.48 0.13 6.53
N HIS A 361 12.50 0.55 7.29
CA HIS A 361 13.73 1.05 6.70
C HIS A 361 14.52 -0.12 6.09
N SER A 362 14.99 -0.01 4.85
CA SER A 362 15.58 -1.15 4.13
C SER A 362 16.87 -1.66 4.78
N GLU A 363 17.66 -0.80 5.42
CA GLU A 363 18.85 -1.23 6.17
C GLU A 363 18.50 -2.06 7.41
N ASP A 364 17.39 -1.75 8.07
CA ASP A 364 16.92 -2.50 9.24
C ASP A 364 16.51 -3.93 8.89
N LEU A 365 16.26 -4.24 7.61
CA LEU A 365 16.00 -5.59 7.14
C LEU A 365 17.26 -6.45 7.00
N LYS A 366 18.44 -5.82 6.88
CA LYS A 366 19.72 -6.52 6.66
C LYS A 366 20.28 -7.13 7.95
N VAL A 367 19.82 -6.67 9.11
CA VAL A 367 20.20 -7.24 10.40
C VAL A 367 19.73 -8.69 10.52
N ASP A 368 20.38 -9.46 11.40
CA ASP A 368 19.96 -10.84 11.66
C ASP A 368 18.47 -10.89 12.05
N ASN A 369 17.68 -11.63 11.28
CA ASN A 369 16.22 -11.78 11.40
C ASN A 369 15.39 -10.52 11.10
N GLY A 370 15.92 -9.46 10.47
CA GLY A 370 15.13 -8.25 10.14
C GLY A 370 13.85 -8.55 9.35
N PHE A 371 13.96 -9.30 8.24
CA PHE A 371 12.80 -9.78 7.48
C PHE A 371 11.83 -10.63 8.29
N ASP A 372 12.36 -11.55 9.12
CA ASP A 372 11.54 -12.45 9.93
C ASP A 372 10.75 -11.64 10.98
N SER A 373 11.35 -10.62 11.57
CA SER A 373 10.72 -9.69 12.50
C SER A 373 9.60 -8.90 11.86
N VAL A 374 9.79 -8.39 10.63
CA VAL A 374 8.77 -7.61 9.91
C VAL A 374 7.59 -8.48 9.47
N LEU A 375 7.84 -9.73 9.05
CA LEU A 375 6.78 -10.65 8.64
C LEU A 375 6.10 -11.37 9.80
N ALA A 376 6.68 -11.37 11.00
CA ALA A 376 6.14 -12.09 12.16
C ALA A 376 4.69 -11.71 12.51
N PRO A 377 4.29 -10.41 12.56
CA PRO A 377 2.90 -10.04 12.82
C PRO A 377 1.94 -10.60 11.77
N PHE A 378 2.28 -10.45 10.48
CA PHE A 378 1.49 -10.98 9.37
C PHE A 378 1.33 -12.50 9.45
N LEU A 379 2.40 -13.25 9.69
CA LEU A 379 2.34 -14.70 9.84
C LEU A 379 1.51 -15.12 11.06
N GLY A 380 1.55 -14.32 12.14
CA GLY A 380 0.70 -14.52 13.30
C GLY A 380 -0.79 -14.38 12.99
N GLU A 381 -1.16 -13.38 12.20
CA GLU A 381 -2.53 -13.18 11.71
C GLU A 381 -2.94 -14.24 10.69
N LEU A 382 -2.07 -14.59 9.75
CA LEU A 382 -2.32 -15.61 8.73
C LEU A 382 -2.63 -16.97 9.35
N ARG A 383 -1.90 -17.37 10.41
CA ARG A 383 -2.21 -18.62 11.14
C ARG A 383 -3.61 -18.64 11.73
N LYS A 384 -4.14 -17.49 12.18
CA LYS A 384 -5.52 -17.40 12.69
C LYS A 384 -6.52 -17.55 11.54
N LEU A 385 -6.24 -16.86 10.43
CA LEU A 385 -7.06 -16.87 9.21
C LEU A 385 -7.12 -18.25 8.52
N GLU A 386 -6.03 -19.02 8.56
CA GLU A 386 -5.93 -20.38 8.01
C GLU A 386 -6.47 -21.45 8.96
N SER A 387 -6.79 -21.10 10.21
CA SER A 387 -7.34 -22.07 11.16
C SER A 387 -8.75 -22.51 10.76
N ASP A 388 -9.17 -23.73 11.15
CA ASP A 388 -10.52 -24.21 10.87
C ASP A 388 -11.61 -23.29 11.46
N ARG A 389 -11.30 -22.61 12.58
CA ARG A 389 -12.22 -21.64 13.20
C ARG A 389 -12.30 -20.32 12.43
N GLY A 390 -11.27 -19.96 11.67
CA GLY A 390 -11.11 -18.63 11.07
C GLY A 390 -11.06 -17.53 12.14
N VAL A 391 -11.39 -16.31 11.72
CA VAL A 391 -11.51 -15.14 12.60
C VAL A 391 -12.93 -14.59 12.52
N ASN A 392 -13.61 -14.46 13.66
CA ASN A 392 -14.93 -13.84 13.69
C ASN A 392 -14.78 -12.32 13.58
N ILE A 393 -15.43 -11.75 12.57
CA ILE A 393 -15.51 -10.31 12.33
C ILE A 393 -16.98 -9.89 12.20
N ILE A 394 -17.24 -8.59 12.20
CA ILE A 394 -18.57 -8.04 11.93
C ILE A 394 -18.50 -7.30 10.60
N VAL A 395 -19.41 -7.64 9.68
CA VAL A 395 -19.57 -6.98 8.39
C VAL A 395 -21.03 -6.60 8.25
N ASP A 396 -21.32 -5.32 8.03
CA ASP A 396 -22.68 -4.77 7.96
C ASP A 396 -23.58 -5.17 9.14
N GLY A 397 -23.01 -5.18 10.35
CA GLY A 397 -23.71 -5.57 11.59
C GLY A 397 -23.95 -7.08 11.73
N GLN A 398 -23.52 -7.90 10.78
CA GLN A 398 -23.68 -9.35 10.80
C GLN A 398 -22.36 -10.07 11.14
N PRO A 399 -22.41 -11.19 11.88
CA PRO A 399 -21.23 -11.99 12.15
C PRO A 399 -20.75 -12.68 10.87
N PHE A 400 -19.47 -12.54 10.56
CA PHE A 400 -18.82 -13.16 9.42
C PHE A 400 -17.55 -13.90 9.87
N VAL A 401 -17.33 -15.10 9.34
CA VAL A 401 -16.11 -15.87 9.66
C VAL A 401 -15.10 -15.69 8.55
N LEU A 402 -14.13 -14.80 8.81
CA LEU A 402 -13.05 -14.49 7.90
C LEU A 402 -12.03 -15.62 7.85
N ARG A 403 -11.73 -16.09 6.63
CA ARG A 403 -10.64 -17.00 6.33
C ARG A 403 -9.85 -16.48 5.16
N ALA A 404 -8.53 -16.59 5.26
CA ALA A 404 -7.62 -16.22 4.19
C ALA A 404 -6.39 -17.13 4.20
N THR A 405 -5.73 -17.25 3.05
CA THR A 405 -4.48 -18.02 2.91
C THR A 405 -3.54 -17.35 1.92
N LEU A 406 -2.24 -17.53 2.11
CA LEU A 406 -1.22 -17.03 1.19
C LEU A 406 -1.01 -18.03 0.05
N THR A 407 -1.33 -17.63 -1.17
CA THR A 407 -1.24 -18.48 -2.37
C THR A 407 -0.04 -18.16 -3.25
N THR A 408 0.40 -16.90 -3.24
CA THR A 408 1.50 -16.41 -4.06
C THR A 408 2.43 -15.52 -3.25
N LEU A 409 3.73 -15.78 -3.37
CA LEU A 409 4.79 -14.90 -2.90
C LEU A 409 5.59 -14.46 -4.12
N VAL A 410 5.59 -13.16 -4.42
CA VAL A 410 6.45 -12.59 -5.46
C VAL A 410 7.66 -11.98 -4.76
N PRO A 411 8.86 -12.58 -4.87
CA PRO A 411 10.06 -11.94 -4.37
C PRO A 411 10.32 -10.67 -5.19
N GLY A 412 10.63 -9.56 -4.52
CA GLY A 412 11.05 -8.33 -5.19
C GLY A 412 12.19 -8.62 -6.16
N VAL A 413 12.00 -8.25 -7.43
CA VAL A 413 13.09 -8.20 -8.39
C VAL A 413 13.86 -6.94 -8.05
N SER A 414 14.86 -7.04 -7.17
CA SER A 414 15.87 -6.00 -7.10
C SER A 414 16.52 -5.95 -8.48
N VAL A 415 16.17 -4.94 -9.27
CA VAL A 415 16.96 -4.50 -10.42
C VAL A 415 18.21 -3.84 -9.85
N ALA A 416 19.02 -4.61 -9.13
CA ALA A 416 20.39 -4.24 -8.84
C ALA A 416 21.13 -4.40 -10.16
N SER A 417 21.37 -3.27 -10.81
CA SER A 417 22.43 -3.06 -11.78
C SER A 417 23.64 -3.92 -11.39
N VAL A 418 23.87 -4.96 -12.19
CA VAL A 418 25.11 -5.72 -12.18
C VAL A 418 26.14 -4.81 -12.81
N SER A 419 26.95 -4.15 -11.99
CA SER A 419 28.23 -3.53 -12.38
C SER A 419 29.35 -4.39 -11.84
#